data_AF-A0A948QI09-F1
#
_entry.id   AF-A0A948QI09-F1
#
_cell.length_a   1.000
_cell.length_b   1.000
_cell.length_c   1.000
_cell.angle_alpha   90.00
_cell.angle_beta   90.00
_cell.angle_gamma   90.00
#
_symmetry.space_group_name_H-M   'P 1'
#
loop_
_entity.id
_entity.type
_entity.pdbx_description
1 polymer ?
#
loop_
_entity_poly.entity_id
_entity_poly.type
_entity_poly.pdbx_seq_one_letter_code
_entity_poly.pdbx_strand_id
1 'polypeptide(L)'
;MLIVCTGPDSFRARQKYAEMILGYKIKYDKTGSSIEKIATSADVFNEVLSRLSNQSLFSQKKMIVCEGLVGTLTVAQAKKLEKALV
;
A
#
# COMPACT_ATOMS: atom_id res chain seq x y z
N MET A 1 6.14 -0.06 -7.58
CA MET A 1 5.80 1.38 -7.60
C MET A 1 5.26 1.74 -6.23
N LEU A 2 5.87 2.72 -5.56
CA LEU A 2 5.46 3.18 -4.24
C LEU A 2 4.85 4.59 -4.38
N ILE A 3 3.67 4.82 -3.81
CA ILE A 3 3.07 6.14 -3.73
C ILE A 3 2.77 6.43 -2.27
N VAL A 4 3.27 7.56 -1.80
CA VAL A 4 3.13 7.99 -0.42
C VAL A 4 2.33 9.28 -0.39
N CYS A 5 1.14 9.23 0.20
CA CYS A 5 0.31 10.41 0.43
C CYS A 5 0.54 10.92 1.85
N THR A 6 1.54 11.78 2.04
CA THR A 6 1.85 12.41 3.34
C THR A 6 1.57 13.90 3.33
N GLY A 7 1.10 14.43 4.45
CA GLY A 7 0.91 15.86 4.66
C GLY A 7 0.15 16.17 5.96
N PRO A 8 0.18 17.42 6.43
CA PRO A 8 -0.59 17.84 7.61
C PRO A 8 -2.10 17.83 7.36
N ASP A 9 -2.52 18.00 6.10
CA ASP A 9 -3.92 17.92 5.68
C ASP A 9 -4.28 16.47 5.31
N SER A 10 -4.84 15.76 6.29
CA SER A 10 -5.30 14.38 6.13
C SER A 10 -6.51 14.25 5.19
N PHE A 11 -7.31 15.31 5.03
CA PHE A 11 -8.49 15.28 4.17
C PHE A 11 -8.07 15.22 2.70
N ARG A 12 -7.18 16.11 2.27
CA ARG A 12 -6.66 16.10 0.89
C ARG A 12 -5.87 14.84 0.57
N ALA A 13 -5.09 14.33 1.53
CA ALA A 13 -4.37 13.07 1.37
C ALA A 13 -5.34 11.90 1.12
N ARG A 14 -6.43 11.81 1.89
CA ARG A 14 -7.49 10.80 1.69
C ARG A 14 -8.24 10.97 0.38
N GLN A 15 -8.50 12.20 -0.05
CA GLN A 15 -9.13 12.47 -1.35
C GLN A 15 -8.25 11.98 -2.51
N LYS A 16 -6.96 12.31 -2.50
CA LYS A 16 -6.00 11.86 -3.52
C LYS A 16 -5.85 10.34 -3.52
N TYR A 17 -5.79 9.75 -2.33
CA TYR A 17 -5.82 8.31 -2.16
C TYR A 17 -7.05 7.66 -2.82
N ALA A 18 -8.25 8.21 -2.61
CA ALA A 18 -9.47 7.70 -3.21
C ALA A 18 -9.45 7.82 -4.75
N GLU A 19 -8.96 8.95 -5.28
CA GLU A 19 -8.77 9.16 -6.73
C GLU A 19 -7.85 8.08 -7.33
N MET A 20 -6.74 7.76 -6.66
CA MET A 20 -5.81 6.73 -7.14
C MET A 20 -6.41 5.33 -7.14
N ILE A 21 -7.16 4.96 -6.09
CA ILE A 21 -7.89 3.69 -6.07
C ILE A 21 -8.83 3.62 -7.28
N LEU A 22 -9.57 4.69 -7.54
CA LEU A 22 -10.56 4.73 -8.61
C LEU A 22 -9.87 4.57 -9.98
N GLY A 23 -8.77 5.29 -10.20
CA GLY A 23 -7.95 5.15 -11.42
C GLY A 23 -7.37 3.75 -11.59
N TYR A 24 -6.90 3.12 -10.50
CA TYR A 24 -6.43 1.74 -10.52
C TYR A 24 -7.55 0.76 -10.88
N LYS A 25 -8.73 0.93 -10.28
CA LYS A 25 -9.90 0.09 -10.55
C LYS A 25 -10.27 0.08 -12.02
N ILE A 26 -10.39 1.27 -12.61
CA ILE A 26 -10.75 1.44 -14.03
C ILE A 26 -9.72 0.77 -14.94
N LYS A 27 -8.43 0.90 -14.62
CA LYS A 27 -7.34 0.47 -15.52
C LYS A 27 -6.97 -1.00 -15.38
N TYR A 28 -6.98 -1.54 -14.16
CA TYR A 28 -6.35 -2.84 -13.86
C TYR A 28 -7.25 -3.82 -13.11
N ASP A 29 -8.33 -3.38 -12.46
CA ASP A 29 -9.15 -4.23 -11.59
C ASP A 29 -10.59 -4.39 -12.11
N LYS A 30 -10.73 -5.04 -13.28
CA LYS A 30 -12.04 -5.33 -13.88
C LYS A 30 -12.89 -6.31 -13.05
N THR A 31 -12.25 -7.11 -12.19
CA THR A 31 -12.85 -8.16 -11.36
C THR A 31 -13.08 -7.71 -9.90
N GLY A 32 -12.54 -6.56 -9.50
CA GLY A 32 -12.73 -5.99 -8.16
C GLY A 32 -11.96 -6.69 -7.04
N SER A 33 -11.02 -7.57 -7.36
CA SER A 33 -10.32 -8.43 -6.40
C SER A 33 -8.86 -8.01 -6.17
N SER A 34 -8.38 -7.00 -6.89
CA SER A 34 -6.96 -6.67 -6.96
C SER A 34 -6.53 -5.62 -5.93
N ILE A 35 -7.46 -5.06 -5.17
CA ILE A 35 -7.20 -4.01 -4.18
C ILE A 35 -7.33 -4.57 -2.77
N GLU A 36 -6.24 -4.52 -2.03
CA GLU A 36 -6.15 -5.00 -0.65
C GLU A 36 -5.91 -3.82 0.29
N LYS A 37 -6.84 -3.59 1.21
CA LYS A 37 -6.70 -2.58 2.27
C LYS A 37 -6.27 -3.25 3.55
N ILE A 38 -5.11 -2.86 4.06
CA ILE A 38 -4.58 -3.31 5.34
C ILE A 38 -5.05 -2.33 6.40
N ALA A 39 -5.75 -2.85 7.40
CA ALA A 39 -6.27 -2.05 8.51
C ALA A 39 -5.13 -1.53 9.39
N THR A 40 -5.27 -0.33 9.93
CA THR A 40 -4.29 0.26 10.85
C THR A 40 -4.28 -0.55 12.16
N SER A 41 -3.30 -1.43 12.31
CA SER A 41 -3.04 -2.26 13.48
C SER A 41 -1.60 -2.05 13.99
N ALA A 42 -1.26 -2.63 15.15
CA ALA A 42 0.10 -2.58 15.65
C ALA A 42 1.11 -3.32 14.74
N ASP A 43 0.61 -4.20 13.85
CA ASP A 43 1.43 -5.13 13.07
C ASP A 43 1.37 -4.90 11.55
N VAL A 44 0.90 -3.72 11.13
CA VAL A 44 0.75 -3.32 9.71
C VAL A 44 2.03 -3.54 8.92
N PHE A 45 3.19 -3.30 9.53
CA PHE A 45 4.48 -3.50 8.87
C PHE A 45 4.68 -4.95 8.43
N ASN A 46 4.46 -5.92 9.32
CA ASN A 46 4.66 -7.34 9.01
C ASN A 46 3.61 -7.83 8.00
N GLU A 47 2.38 -7.32 8.09
CA GLU A 47 1.33 -7.63 7.12
C GLU A 47 1.68 -7.12 5.72
N VAL A 48 2.11 -5.85 5.59
CA VAL A 48 2.58 -5.27 4.33
C VAL A 48 3.76 -6.05 3.77
N LEU A 49 4.76 -6.37 4.61
CA LEU A 49 5.95 -7.10 4.19
C LEU A 49 5.60 -8.50 3.65
N SER A 50 4.67 -9.20 4.32
CA SER A 50 4.22 -10.52 3.88
C SER A 50 3.55 -10.49 2.51
N ARG A 51 2.73 -9.47 2.22
CA ARG A 51 2.05 -9.30 0.93
C ARG A 51 2.99 -8.89 -0.18
N LEU A 52 3.97 -8.03 0.11
CA LEU A 52 5.01 -7.66 -0.84
C LEU A 52 5.90 -8.85 -1.21
N SER A 53 6.21 -9.71 -0.23
CA SER A 53 7.07 -10.88 -0.44
C SER A 53 6.39 -12.00 -1.24
N ASN A 54 5.05 -11.98 -1.37
CA ASN A 54 4.26 -13.07 -1.95
C ASN A 54 3.68 -12.71 -3.34
N GLN A 55 4.47 -12.03 -4.17
CA GLN A 55 4.06 -11.63 -5.52
C GLN A 55 4.34 -12.77 -6.52
N SER A 56 3.28 -13.26 -7.18
CA SER A 56 3.42 -14.17 -8.32
C SER A 56 3.53 -13.39 -9.62
N LEU A 57 4.51 -13.73 -10.47
CA LEU A 57 4.70 -13.12 -11.79
C LEU A 57 3.49 -13.30 -12.72
N PHE A 58 2.69 -14.33 -12.48
CA PHE A 58 1.48 -14.64 -13.26
C PHE A 58 0.20 -14.10 -12.62
N SER A 59 0.30 -13.49 -11.44
CA SER A 59 -0.86 -12.89 -10.77
C SER A 59 -1.20 -11.51 -11.35
N GLN A 60 -2.48 -11.20 -11.38
CA GLN A 60 -2.97 -9.87 -11.73
C GLN A 60 -2.32 -8.84 -10.80
N LYS A 61 -1.93 -7.67 -11.34
CA LYS A 61 -1.32 -6.61 -10.54
C LYS A 61 -2.20 -6.32 -9.32
N LYS A 62 -1.59 -6.27 -8.13
CA LYS A 62 -2.29 -5.93 -6.89
C LYS A 62 -1.92 -4.53 -6.41
N MET A 63 -2.91 -3.83 -5.87
CA MET A 63 -2.72 -2.56 -5.16
C MET A 63 -2.89 -2.82 -3.67
N ILE A 64 -1.81 -2.67 -2.92
CA ILE A 64 -1.82 -2.75 -1.45
C ILE A 64 -1.94 -1.33 -0.91
N VAL A 65 -2.86 -1.13 0.01
CA VAL A 65 -3.13 0.15 0.66
C VAL A 65 -2.97 0.00 2.16
N CYS A 66 -2.25 0.91 2.79
CA CYS A 66 -2.16 1.02 4.24
C CYS A 66 -2.16 2.51 4.66
N GLU A 67 -2.67 2.80 5.86
CA GLU A 67 -2.61 4.11 6.49
C GLU A 67 -1.68 4.06 7.71
N GLY A 68 -1.08 5.19 8.07
CA GLY A 68 -0.29 5.34 9.30
C GLY A 68 1.08 4.65 9.31
N LEU A 69 1.43 3.86 8.30
CA LEU A 69 2.69 3.11 8.22
C LEU A 69 3.93 4.01 8.38
N VAL A 70 3.94 5.18 7.74
CA VAL A 70 5.09 6.10 7.80
C VAL A 70 5.33 6.62 9.22
N GLY A 71 4.27 6.78 10.03
CA GLY A 71 4.38 7.27 11.40
C GLY A 71 4.80 6.21 12.42
N THR A 72 4.64 4.92 12.10
CA THR A 72 4.91 3.80 13.02
C THR A 72 6.20 3.04 12.69
N LEU A 73 6.80 3.31 11.53
CA LEU A 73 8.02 2.66 11.06
C LEU A 73 9.26 3.08 11.85
N THR A 74 10.02 2.12 12.34
CA THR A 74 11.40 2.33 12.78
C THR A 74 12.37 2.39 11.60
N VAL A 75 13.52 3.02 11.77
CA VAL A 75 14.57 3.12 10.74
C VAL A 75 15.02 1.74 10.23
N ALA A 76 15.07 0.74 11.12
CA ALA A 76 15.42 -0.63 10.76
C ALA A 76 14.33 -1.31 9.91
N GLN A 77 13.05 -1.06 10.21
CA GLN A 77 11.93 -1.57 9.41
C GLN A 77 11.85 -0.89 8.04
N ALA A 78 12.15 0.41 7.96
CA ALA A 78 12.21 1.13 6.68
C ALA A 78 13.23 0.49 5.71
N LYS A 79 14.43 0.17 6.19
CA LYS A 79 15.46 -0.54 5.40
C LYS A 79 15.02 -1.93 4.94
N LYS A 80 14.24 -2.65 5.76
CA LYS A 80 13.68 -3.96 5.37
C LYS A 80 12.63 -3.80 4.28
N LEU A 81 11.81 -2.75 4.34
CA LEU A 81 10.78 -2.47 3.35
C LEU A 81 11.38 -2.07 2.01
N GLU A 82 12.47 -1.28 2.02
CA GLU A 82 13.24 -0.94 0.82
C GLU A 82 13.75 -2.20 0.10
N LYS A 83 14.31 -3.16 0.84
CA LYS A 83 14.77 -4.44 0.27
C LYS A 83 13.65 -5.30 -0.31
N ALA A 84 12.43 -5.19 0.22
CA ALA A 84 11.28 -5.96 -0.24
C ALA A 84 10.54 -5.32 -1.42
N LEU A 85 10.89 -4.07 -1.79
CA LEU A 85 10.33 -3.36 -2.94
C LEU A 85 11.14 -3.57 -4.24
N VAL A 86 12.34 -4.14 -4.13
CA VAL A 86 13.25 -4.49 -5.24
C VAL A 86 13.00 -5.93 -5.68
#